data_AF-A0AAE9SCX4-F1
#
_entry.id   AF-A0AAE9SCX4-F1
#
_cell.length_a   1.000
_cell.length_b   1.000
_cell.length_c   1.000
_cell.angle_alpha   90.00
_cell.angle_beta   90.00
_cell.angle_gamma   90.00
#
_symmetry.space_group_name_H-M   'P 1'
#
loop_
_entity.id
_entity.type
_entity.pdbx_description
1 polymer ?
#
loop_
_entity_poly.entity_id
_entity_poly.type
_entity_poly.pdbx_seq_one_letter_code
_entity_poly.pdbx_strand_id
1 'polypeptide(L)'
;MKGNNNKGITIEFFNNLPVKQRAALFESKQKQNYTKNRQLFYGYGRLDVSFPISLSIDGRRFYHPAYSCWQNMLKRAYYTKNTVSYNESIVCDEWLSFSNFLVWWHENYIPDFELDKDIGSCLQNLEIKTYGPQTSQFIPKWLNLIHRRKRDGNLMAIRQVA
;
A
#
# COMPACT_ATOMS: atom_id res chain seq x y z
N MET A 1 4.34 32.56 6.06
CA MET A 1 3.72 31.83 7.20
C MET A 1 2.91 30.66 6.64
N LYS A 2 3.32 29.40 6.88
CA LYS A 2 2.61 28.22 6.36
C LYS A 2 1.39 27.95 7.24
N GLY A 3 0.19 28.20 6.71
CA GLY A 3 -1.08 27.88 7.38
C GLY A 3 -1.18 26.38 7.58
N ASN A 4 -0.99 25.93 8.81
CA ASN A 4 -1.08 24.53 9.18
C ASN A 4 -2.56 24.16 9.31
N ASN A 5 -3.19 23.67 8.24
CA ASN A 5 -4.60 23.22 8.19
C ASN A 5 -4.89 21.96 9.04
N ASN A 6 -4.04 21.67 10.03
CA ASN A 6 -4.16 20.56 10.99
C ASN A 6 -4.18 21.06 12.45
N LYS A 7 -4.30 22.37 12.70
CA LYS A 7 -4.46 22.92 14.06
C LYS A 7 -5.67 22.24 14.72
N GLY A 8 -5.42 21.38 15.72
CA GLY A 8 -6.45 20.72 16.53
C GLY A 8 -6.50 19.19 16.43
N ILE A 9 -5.78 18.56 15.49
CA ILE A 9 -5.68 17.09 15.43
C ILE A 9 -4.43 16.68 16.21
N THR A 10 -4.60 15.90 17.28
CA THR A 10 -3.47 15.32 18.02
C THR A 10 -3.04 13.98 17.44
N ILE A 11 -1.80 13.56 17.69
CA ILE A 11 -1.30 12.22 17.33
C ILE A 11 -2.17 11.12 17.96
N GLU A 12 -2.56 11.28 19.23
CA GLU A 12 -3.37 10.30 19.95
C GLU A 12 -4.74 10.10 19.29
N PHE A 13 -5.43 11.21 18.99
CA PHE A 13 -6.69 11.15 18.26
C PHE A 13 -6.52 10.46 16.91
N PHE A 14 -5.50 10.85 16.12
CA PHE A 14 -5.24 10.26 14.81
C PHE A 14 -4.99 8.74 14.89
N ASN A 15 -4.21 8.28 15.87
CA ASN A 15 -3.91 6.87 16.06
C ASN A 15 -5.09 6.05 16.60
N ASN A 16 -6.09 6.69 17.21
CA ASN A 16 -7.30 6.00 17.67
C ASN A 16 -8.39 5.91 16.59
N LEU A 17 -8.26 6.65 15.48
CA LEU A 17 -9.20 6.55 14.36
C LEU A 17 -9.08 5.20 13.64
N PRO A 18 -10.21 4.60 13.20
CA PRO A 18 -10.21 3.54 12.19
C PRO A 18 -9.47 3.95 10.92
N VAL A 19 -8.82 3.00 10.25
CA VAL A 19 -7.95 3.29 9.10
C VAL A 19 -8.68 4.00 7.95
N LYS A 20 -9.94 3.64 7.68
CA LYS A 20 -10.76 4.34 6.67
C LYS A 20 -11.05 5.79 7.06
N GLN A 21 -11.25 6.08 8.35
CA GLN A 21 -11.43 7.45 8.84
C GLN A 21 -10.13 8.25 8.78
N ARG A 22 -8.98 7.60 9.03
CA ARG A 22 -7.67 8.23 8.78
C ARG A 22 -7.52 8.60 7.32
N ALA A 23 -7.83 7.69 6.39
CA ALA A 23 -7.77 7.94 4.95
C ALA A 23 -8.66 9.14 4.55
N ALA A 24 -9.92 9.15 4.98
CA ALA A 24 -10.85 10.26 4.74
C ALA A 24 -10.32 11.63 5.21
N LEU A 25 -9.53 11.67 6.29
CA LEU A 25 -8.90 12.90 6.78
C LEU A 25 -7.87 13.47 5.79
N PHE A 26 -7.15 12.63 5.05
CA PHE A 26 -6.29 13.07 3.94
C PHE A 26 -7.15 13.51 2.75
N GLU A 27 -8.12 12.68 2.35
CA GLU A 27 -8.94 12.85 1.15
C GLU A 27 -9.82 14.11 1.19
N SER A 28 -10.24 14.54 2.38
CA SER A 28 -11.01 15.79 2.59
C SER A 28 -10.19 17.08 2.41
N LYS A 29 -8.86 16.99 2.29
CA LYS A 29 -7.98 18.15 2.19
C LYS A 29 -7.60 18.42 0.75
N GLN A 30 -7.48 19.70 0.40
CA GLN A 30 -6.93 20.12 -0.88
C GLN A 30 -5.41 20.31 -0.81
N LYS A 31 -4.71 19.85 -1.84
CA LYS A 31 -3.25 20.01 -1.96
C LYS A 31 -2.90 21.45 -2.33
N GLN A 32 -2.17 22.14 -1.46
CA GLN A 32 -1.86 23.57 -1.64
C GLN A 32 -0.86 23.89 -2.77
N ASN A 33 -0.02 22.95 -3.20
CA ASN A 33 0.98 23.18 -4.25
C ASN A 33 1.03 21.99 -5.21
N TYR A 34 0.76 22.26 -6.50
CA TYR A 34 0.85 21.28 -7.58
C TYR A 34 2.22 21.39 -8.25
N THR A 35 3.19 20.58 -7.85
CA THR A 35 4.42 20.41 -8.64
C THR A 35 4.11 19.49 -9.83
N LYS A 36 4.19 20.03 -11.05
CA LYS A 36 3.94 19.31 -12.32
C LYS A 36 4.93 18.19 -12.60
N ASN A 37 6.05 18.10 -11.87
CA ASN A 37 7.01 17.01 -12.01
C ASN A 37 6.46 15.72 -11.38
N ARG A 38 5.75 14.95 -12.21
CA ARG A 38 5.27 13.60 -11.89
C ARG A 38 6.41 12.61 -12.01
N GLN A 39 7.34 12.62 -11.05
CA GLN A 39 8.27 11.50 -10.94
C GLN A 39 7.45 10.23 -10.70
N LEU A 40 7.63 9.23 -11.56
CA LEU A 40 6.97 7.95 -11.40
C LEU A 40 7.59 7.20 -10.21
N PHE A 41 6.74 6.65 -9.34
CA PHE A 41 7.15 5.79 -8.25
C PHE A 41 7.73 4.50 -8.81
N TYR A 42 9.00 4.24 -8.51
CA TYR A 42 9.76 3.10 -9.05
C TYR A 42 9.81 3.05 -10.59
N GLY A 43 9.58 4.18 -11.28
CA GLY A 43 9.55 4.24 -12.74
C GLY A 43 8.19 3.89 -13.38
N TYR A 44 7.20 3.45 -12.60
CA TYR A 44 5.90 2.99 -13.11
C TYR A 44 4.71 3.75 -12.50
N GLY A 45 4.67 3.88 -11.18
CA GLY A 45 3.49 4.35 -10.47
C GLY A 45 3.23 5.85 -10.61
N ARG A 46 2.00 6.24 -10.97
CA ARG A 46 1.54 7.63 -11.06
C ARG A 46 0.71 8.00 -9.83
N LEU A 47 1.14 9.04 -9.12
CA LEU A 47 0.36 9.65 -8.06
C LEU A 47 -0.52 10.78 -8.61
N ASP A 48 -1.80 10.49 -8.85
CA ASP A 48 -2.75 11.34 -9.59
C ASP A 48 -3.98 11.81 -8.79
N VAL A 49 -3.83 11.92 -7.47
CA VAL A 49 -4.87 12.45 -6.57
C VAL A 49 -4.68 13.94 -6.26
N SER A 50 -5.79 14.64 -5.98
CA SER A 50 -5.84 16.07 -5.68
C SER A 50 -5.62 16.41 -4.19
N PHE A 51 -5.59 15.40 -3.33
CA PHE A 51 -5.39 15.53 -1.89
C PHE A 51 -3.92 15.22 -1.48
N PRO A 52 -3.47 15.66 -0.30
CA PRO A 52 -2.13 15.33 0.18
C PRO A 52 -2.02 13.86 0.61
N ILE A 53 -0.98 13.15 0.16
CA ILE A 53 -0.66 11.78 0.65
C ILE A 53 0.07 11.75 2.00
N SER A 54 0.49 12.92 2.51
CA SER A 54 1.17 13.02 3.79
C SER A 54 0.70 14.24 4.56
N LEU A 55 0.59 14.08 5.88
CA LEU A 55 0.18 15.12 6.82
C LEU A 55 1.21 15.26 7.92
N SER A 56 1.44 16.48 8.37
CA SER A 56 2.19 16.76 9.59
C SER A 56 1.19 16.94 10.74
N ILE A 57 1.28 16.11 11.77
CA ILE A 57 0.43 16.11 12.96
C ILE A 57 1.38 16.13 14.16
N ASP A 58 1.31 17.17 15.00
CA ASP A 58 2.24 17.43 16.11
C ASP A 58 3.73 17.24 15.75
N GLY A 59 4.12 17.73 14.56
CA GLY A 59 5.51 17.64 14.08
C GLY A 59 5.93 16.27 13.53
N ARG A 60 5.07 15.24 13.61
CA ARG A 60 5.30 13.94 12.98
C ARG A 60 4.60 13.84 11.63
N ARG A 61 5.29 13.21 10.66
CA ARG A 61 4.72 12.96 9.33
C ARG A 61 4.01 11.61 9.31
N PHE A 62 2.75 11.65 8.87
CA PHE A 62 1.91 10.47 8.61
C PHE A 62 1.62 10.38 7.12
N TYR A 63 1.43 9.16 6.63
CA TYR A 63 1.09 8.88 5.23
C TYR A 63 -0.32 8.33 5.11
N HIS A 64 -0.95 8.59 3.97
CA HIS A 64 -2.24 8.03 3.64
C HIS A 64 -2.16 6.49 3.67
N PRO A 65 -3.11 5.78 4.33
CA PRO A 65 -3.05 4.32 4.47
C PRO A 65 -3.01 3.57 3.14
N ALA A 66 -3.95 3.86 2.22
CA ALA A 66 -3.96 3.28 0.88
C ALA A 66 -2.67 3.57 0.09
N TYR A 67 -2.13 4.79 0.17
CA TYR A 67 -0.86 5.14 -0.46
C TYR A 67 0.30 4.29 0.07
N SER A 68 0.36 4.06 1.39
CA SER A 68 1.39 3.20 1.99
C SER A 68 1.28 1.76 1.48
N CYS A 69 0.04 1.25 1.33
CA CYS A 69 -0.23 -0.07 0.76
C CYS A 69 0.21 -0.15 -0.71
N TRP A 70 -0.22 0.81 -1.53
CA TRP A 70 0.12 0.93 -2.95
C TRP A 70 1.63 1.06 -3.20
N GLN A 71 2.30 1.92 -2.43
CA GLN A 71 3.75 2.10 -2.52
C GLN A 71 4.49 0.80 -2.18
N ASN A 72 4.04 0.05 -1.17
CA ASN A 72 4.62 -1.24 -0.82
C ASN A 72 4.40 -2.30 -1.90
N MET A 73 3.23 -2.31 -2.55
CA MET A 73 2.95 -3.16 -3.70
C MET A 73 3.92 -2.87 -4.86
N LEU A 74 4.03 -1.61 -5.28
CA LEU A 74 4.96 -1.21 -6.34
C LEU A 74 6.42 -1.50 -5.99
N LYS A 75 6.80 -1.31 -4.72
CA LYS A 75 8.13 -1.66 -4.23
C LYS A 75 8.41 -3.15 -4.40
N ARG A 76 7.45 -4.03 -4.05
CA ARG A 76 7.60 -5.48 -4.20
C ARG A 76 7.71 -5.90 -5.67
N ALA A 77 7.03 -5.21 -6.58
CA ALA A 77 7.04 -5.51 -8.01
C ALA A 77 8.29 -4.98 -8.72
N TYR A 78 8.71 -3.74 -8.41
CA TYR A 78 9.64 -2.99 -9.27
C TYR A 78 10.93 -2.51 -8.59
N TYR A 79 11.09 -2.65 -7.27
CA TYR A 79 12.31 -2.21 -6.60
C TYR A 79 13.43 -3.26 -6.69
N THR A 80 14.38 -3.02 -7.60
CA THR A 80 15.44 -3.96 -7.96
C THR A 80 16.64 -4.02 -6.99
N LYS A 81 16.77 -3.08 -6.04
CA LYS A 81 17.96 -3.00 -5.17
C LYS A 81 18.02 -4.00 -4.01
N ASN A 82 17.02 -4.87 -3.80
CA ASN A 82 16.97 -5.73 -2.60
C ASN A 82 16.39 -7.14 -2.79
N THR A 83 16.27 -7.67 -4.01
CA THR A 83 15.64 -8.98 -4.21
C THR A 83 16.66 -10.06 -4.48
N VAL A 84 16.77 -10.99 -3.52
CA VAL A 84 16.93 -12.41 -3.84
C VAL A 84 15.94 -12.71 -4.96
N SER A 85 16.43 -12.85 -6.18
CA SER A 85 15.66 -13.14 -7.39
C SER A 85 14.85 -14.41 -7.14
N TYR A 86 13.52 -14.39 -7.23
CA TYR A 86 12.76 -15.61 -7.54
C TYR A 86 11.28 -15.38 -7.88
N ASN A 87 10.71 -14.17 -7.79
CA ASN A 87 9.36 -13.91 -8.26
C ASN A 87 9.31 -12.60 -9.05
N GLU A 88 9.32 -12.71 -10.38
CA GLU A 88 8.92 -11.63 -11.28
C GLU A 88 7.44 -11.37 -11.05
N SER A 89 7.12 -10.25 -10.39
CA SER A 89 5.75 -9.83 -10.21
C SER A 89 5.51 -8.49 -10.85
N ILE A 90 4.36 -8.37 -11.51
CA ILE A 90 3.92 -7.16 -12.17
C ILE A 90 2.66 -6.62 -11.48
N VAL A 91 2.30 -5.39 -11.80
CA VAL A 91 1.06 -4.73 -11.38
C VAL A 91 0.26 -4.45 -12.64
N CYS A 92 -1.05 -4.68 -12.63
CA CYS A 92 -1.92 -4.36 -13.75
C CYS A 92 -1.90 -2.84 -14.03
N ASP A 93 -2.11 -2.47 -15.28
CA ASP A 93 -1.95 -1.09 -15.75
C ASP A 93 -2.86 -0.11 -15.01
N GLU A 94 -4.07 -0.54 -14.65
CA GLU A 94 -5.03 0.28 -13.92
C GLU A 94 -4.47 0.67 -12.55
N TRP A 95 -3.82 -0.25 -11.85
CA TRP A 95 -3.24 -0.02 -10.52
C TRP A 95 -1.90 0.70 -10.55
N LEU A 96 -1.35 1.01 -11.74
CA LEU A 96 -0.26 1.98 -11.85
C LEU A 96 -0.74 3.42 -11.59
N SER A 97 -2.04 3.69 -11.69
CA SER A 97 -2.66 4.91 -11.16
C SER A 97 -3.05 4.70 -9.70
N PHE A 98 -2.59 5.60 -8.82
CA PHE A 98 -2.97 5.54 -7.41
C PHE A 98 -4.47 5.75 -7.21
N SER A 99 -5.10 6.63 -7.99
CA SER A 99 -6.54 6.88 -7.88
C SER A 99 -7.38 5.64 -8.18
N ASN A 100 -7.02 4.86 -9.19
CA ASN A 100 -7.71 3.59 -9.51
C ASN A 100 -7.50 2.54 -8.40
N PHE A 101 -6.27 2.40 -7.90
CA PHE A 101 -6.02 1.50 -6.76
C PHE A 101 -6.80 1.92 -5.52
N LEU A 102 -6.93 3.23 -5.26
CA LEU A 102 -7.65 3.77 -4.11
C LEU A 102 -9.13 3.39 -4.13
N VAL A 103 -9.79 3.41 -5.30
CA VAL A 103 -11.17 2.96 -5.46
C VAL A 103 -11.32 1.50 -4.99
N TRP A 104 -10.48 0.61 -5.51
CA TRP A 104 -10.50 -0.79 -5.10
C TRP A 104 -10.17 -0.96 -3.61
N TRP A 105 -9.21 -0.20 -3.09
CA TRP A 105 -8.81 -0.26 -1.67
C TRP A 105 -9.97 0.12 -0.74
N HIS A 106 -10.77 1.13 -1.08
CA HIS A 106 -11.92 1.55 -0.27
C HIS A 106 -12.96 0.44 -0.12
N GLU A 107 -13.17 -0.35 -1.16
CA GLU A 107 -14.12 -1.47 -1.16
C GLU A 107 -13.56 -2.71 -0.46
N ASN A 108 -12.26 -2.98 -0.61
CA ASN A 108 -11.68 -4.27 -0.24
C ASN A 108 -10.80 -4.25 1.02
N TYR A 109 -10.44 -3.08 1.56
CA TYR A 109 -9.52 -3.00 2.70
C TYR A 109 -10.05 -3.68 3.96
N ILE A 110 -9.23 -4.57 4.51
CA ILE A 110 -9.45 -5.25 5.78
C ILE A 110 -8.37 -4.79 6.79
N PRO A 111 -8.75 -4.29 7.98
CA PRO A 111 -7.81 -3.95 9.05
C PRO A 111 -6.87 -5.11 9.39
N ASP A 112 -5.60 -4.80 9.67
CA ASP A 112 -4.55 -5.74 10.08
C ASP A 112 -4.16 -6.83 9.08
N PHE A 113 -4.74 -6.82 7.87
CA PHE A 113 -4.40 -7.74 6.79
C PHE A 113 -3.42 -7.08 5.81
N GLU A 114 -2.69 -7.91 5.06
CA GLU A 114 -1.72 -7.49 4.05
C GLU A 114 -2.24 -7.80 2.66
N LEU A 115 -2.03 -6.86 1.73
CA LEU A 115 -2.31 -7.07 0.32
C LEU A 115 -1.36 -8.13 -0.25
N ASP A 116 -1.92 -9.20 -0.80
CA ASP A 116 -1.17 -10.22 -1.49
C ASP A 116 -1.90 -10.72 -2.75
N LYS A 117 -1.12 -11.21 -3.71
CA LYS A 117 -1.60 -11.63 -5.03
C LYS A 117 -1.40 -13.12 -5.29
N ASP A 118 -0.64 -13.80 -4.44
CA ASP A 118 -0.08 -15.10 -4.80
C ASP A 118 -1.19 -16.15 -4.86
N ILE A 119 -2.15 -16.12 -3.93
CA ILE A 119 -3.31 -17.03 -3.92
C ILE A 119 -4.17 -16.84 -5.17
N GLY A 120 -4.57 -15.62 -5.50
CA GLY A 120 -5.43 -15.36 -6.66
C GLY A 120 -4.71 -15.65 -7.98
N SER A 121 -3.40 -15.33 -8.08
CA SER A 121 -2.59 -15.69 -9.24
C SER A 121 -2.51 -17.21 -9.45
N CYS A 122 -2.36 -17.99 -8.36
CA CYS A 122 -2.38 -19.45 -8.41
C CYS A 122 -3.75 -19.99 -8.86
N LEU A 123 -4.85 -19.46 -8.33
CA LEU A 123 -6.21 -19.89 -8.70
C LEU A 123 -6.52 -19.61 -10.18
N GLN A 124 -5.94 -18.56 -10.73
CA GLN A 124 -6.08 -18.18 -12.15
C GLN A 124 -5.04 -18.84 -13.06
N ASN A 125 -4.15 -19.70 -12.53
CA ASN A 125 -3.07 -20.35 -13.28
C ASN A 125 -2.20 -19.36 -14.08
N LEU A 126 -1.88 -18.21 -13.49
CA LEU A 126 -1.03 -17.21 -14.14
C LEU A 126 0.44 -17.62 -14.08
N GLU A 127 1.12 -17.53 -15.23
CA GLU A 127 2.57 -17.72 -15.33
C GLU A 127 3.33 -16.63 -14.57
N ILE A 128 2.89 -15.38 -14.69
CA ILE A 128 3.45 -14.21 -14.00
C ILE A 128 2.48 -13.77 -12.91
N LYS A 129 2.96 -13.78 -11.67
CA LYS A 129 2.16 -13.32 -10.55
C LYS A 129 1.90 -11.82 -10.66
N THR A 130 0.63 -11.45 -10.85
CA THR A 130 0.23 -10.08 -11.16
C THR A 130 -0.60 -9.50 -10.03
N TYR A 131 -0.29 -8.30 -9.55
CA TYR A 131 -1.22 -7.54 -8.69
C TYR A 131 -2.31 -6.94 -9.56
N GLY A 132 -3.56 -7.08 -9.12
CA GLY A 132 -4.74 -6.62 -9.82
C GLY A 132 -6.00 -7.04 -9.06
N PRO A 133 -7.17 -6.48 -9.41
CA PRO A 133 -8.38 -6.66 -8.60
C PRO A 133 -8.88 -8.10 -8.51
N GLN A 134 -8.58 -8.94 -9.52
CA GLN A 134 -9.01 -10.35 -9.56
C GLN A 134 -8.02 -11.28 -8.85
N THR A 135 -6.75 -10.91 -8.78
CA THR A 135 -5.69 -11.75 -8.22
C THR A 135 -5.32 -11.36 -6.79
N SER A 136 -5.58 -10.11 -6.43
CA SER A 136 -5.13 -9.52 -5.17
C SER A 136 -6.23 -9.50 -4.13
N GLN A 137 -5.84 -9.83 -2.91
CA GLN A 137 -6.73 -9.93 -1.77
C GLN A 137 -5.98 -9.52 -0.50
N PHE A 138 -6.71 -8.99 0.47
CA PHE A 138 -6.16 -8.79 1.80
C PHE A 138 -6.16 -10.13 2.54
N ILE A 139 -5.00 -10.56 3.00
CA ILE A 139 -4.82 -11.81 3.74
C ILE A 139 -4.21 -11.56 5.13
N PRO A 140 -4.48 -12.44 6.12
CA PRO A 140 -3.79 -12.35 7.40
C PRO A 140 -2.27 -12.45 7.23
N LYS A 141 -1.53 -11.69 8.04
CA LYS A 141 -0.05 -11.68 8.01
C LYS A 141 0.56 -13.08 8.09
N TRP A 142 0.01 -13.94 8.94
CA TRP A 142 0.52 -15.30 9.13
C TRP A 142 0.39 -16.15 7.85
N LEU A 143 -0.66 -15.94 7.04
CA LEU A 143 -0.85 -16.66 5.78
C LEU A 143 0.20 -16.22 4.75
N ASN A 144 0.55 -14.93 4.72
CA ASN A 144 1.63 -14.42 3.87
C ASN A 144 3.01 -15.00 4.24
N LEU A 145 3.19 -15.47 5.48
CA LEU A 145 4.45 -16.08 5.93
C LEU A 145 4.57 -17.56 5.53
N ILE A 146 3.46 -18.27 5.28
CA ILE A 146 3.46 -19.70 4.89
C ILE A 146 4.24 -19.91 3.59
N HIS A 147 4.09 -19.01 2.63
CA HIS A 147 4.74 -19.13 1.33
C HIS A 147 6.21 -18.68 1.35
N ARG A 148 6.70 -18.11 2.47
CA ARG A 148 8.10 -17.69 2.59
C ARG A 148 8.97 -18.88 2.99
N ARG A 149 9.72 -19.42 2.03
CA ARG A 149 10.81 -20.36 2.30
C ARG A 149 12.01 -19.60 2.88
N LYS A 150 12.69 -20.24 3.83
CA LYS A 150 14.02 -19.84 4.25
C LYS A 150 15.01 -20.07 3.10
N ARG A 151 16.19 -19.44 3.15
CA ARG A 151 17.24 -19.59 2.12
C ARG A 151 17.76 -21.04 2.00
N ASP A 152 17.54 -21.86 3.01
CA ASP A 152 17.87 -23.30 3.06
C ASP A 152 16.74 -24.20 2.49
N GLY A 153 15.65 -23.63 1.96
CA GLY A 153 14.52 -24.35 1.40
C GLY A 153 13.45 -24.78 2.41
N ASN A 154 13.71 -24.61 3.72
CA ASN A 154 12.78 -25.01 4.77
C ASN A 154 11.65 -23.98 4.98
N LEU A 155 10.48 -24.44 5.40
CA LEU A 155 9.36 -23.56 5.77
C LEU A 155 9.74 -22.73 7.02
N MET A 156 9.33 -21.45 7.05
CA MET A 156 9.43 -20.63 8.25
C MET A 156 8.50 -21.17 9.34
N ALA A 157 9.02 -21.37 10.56
CA ALA A 157 8.18 -21.74 11.69
C ALA A 157 7.23 -20.58 12.01
N ILE A 158 5.93 -20.82 11.88
CA ILE A 158 4.89 -19.85 12.22
C ILE A 158 4.70 -19.92 13.73
N ARG A 159 5.20 -18.90 14.45
CA ARG A 159 4.86 -18.71 15.85
C ARG A 159 3.59 -17.88 15.92
N GLN A 160 2.47 -18.51 16.26
CA GLN A 160 1.28 -17.78 16.67
C GLN A 160 1.56 -17.16 18.04
N VAL A 161 1.35 -15.86 18.17
CA VAL A 161 1.17 -15.25 19.50
C VAL A 161 -0.30 -15.44 19.82
N ALA A 162 -0.57 -16.22 20.88
CA ALA A 162 -1.90 -16.41 21.43
C ALA A 162 -2.44 -15.13 22.04
#